data_AF-A0A841JYE8-F1
#
_entry.id   AF-A0A841JYE8-F1
#
_cell.length_a   1.000
_cell.length_b   1.000
_cell.length_c   1.000
_cell.angle_alpha   90.00
_cell.angle_beta   90.00
_cell.angle_gamma   90.00
#
_symmetry.space_group_name_H-M   'P 1'
#
loop_
_entity.id
_entity.type
_entity.pdbx_description
1 polymer ?
#
loop_
_entity_poly.entity_id
_entity_poly.type
_entity_poly.pdbx_seq_one_letter_code
_entity_poly.pdbx_strand_id
1 'polypeptide(L)'
;MPGIRSLFLPILLWFAAGAFAQTAAPPVIYSRLNSFGFFGEYSNDSSHILIGVAENRKLLDFGGTYSRRVLLNRIVDGQYMAELRPVMLESDPVYHVVLTSTLPPGFSAVENLTYGQHCAPGSFTFSGTSQGTPYSETETITCGRRWIFGEGFSPLGFKWNFRPRHRIQPVFTTLAGYMFTTEPIPVSTAGSWNFTFEFGAGFEFYRSATRSIRAEYRFHHISNAYTADSNPGIDNGMFQVTYAFGR
;
A
#
# COMPACT_ATOMS: atom_id res chain seq x y z
N MET A 1 -41.23 77.29 -63.50
CA MET A 1 -40.08 76.40 -63.23
C MET A 1 -39.85 76.40 -61.72
N PRO A 2 -40.22 75.32 -61.01
CA PRO A 2 -40.33 75.29 -59.55
C PRO A 2 -39.03 74.82 -58.87
N GLY A 3 -38.65 75.48 -57.77
CA GLY A 3 -37.55 75.09 -56.89
C GLY A 3 -37.94 73.91 -55.99
N ILE A 4 -37.15 72.84 -56.05
CA ILE A 4 -37.36 71.59 -55.31
C ILE A 4 -36.59 71.60 -54.00
N ARG A 5 -37.26 71.04 -52.99
CA ARG A 5 -37.01 71.01 -51.56
C ARG A 5 -35.73 70.26 -51.16
N SER A 6 -35.08 70.78 -50.12
CA SER A 6 -34.00 70.14 -49.36
C SER A 6 -34.46 68.83 -48.72
N LEU A 7 -33.75 67.73 -48.99
CA LEU A 7 -33.86 66.46 -48.27
C LEU A 7 -32.62 66.25 -47.40
N PHE A 8 -32.83 66.19 -46.09
CA PHE A 8 -31.92 65.59 -45.13
C PHE A 8 -32.04 64.05 -45.22
N LEU A 9 -30.91 63.34 -45.29
CA LEU A 9 -30.86 61.89 -45.11
C LEU A 9 -29.62 61.54 -44.24
N PRO A 10 -29.77 60.92 -43.06
CA PRO A 10 -28.64 60.47 -42.27
C PRO A 10 -28.16 59.09 -42.77
N ILE A 11 -26.85 58.96 -42.95
CA ILE A 11 -26.18 57.69 -43.24
C ILE A 11 -26.18 56.85 -41.96
N LEU A 12 -26.98 55.78 -41.93
CA LEU A 12 -26.93 54.76 -40.89
C LEU A 12 -25.64 53.94 -41.04
N LEU A 13 -24.72 54.08 -40.09
CA LEU A 13 -23.57 53.20 -39.92
C LEU A 13 -24.04 51.81 -39.45
N TRP A 14 -23.95 50.83 -40.34
CA TRP A 14 -24.05 49.41 -40.01
C TRP A 14 -22.84 48.98 -39.18
N PHE A 15 -22.99 48.88 -37.86
CA PHE A 15 -22.09 48.09 -37.03
C PHE A 15 -22.50 46.62 -37.13
N ALA A 16 -21.89 45.88 -38.07
CA ALA A 16 -21.90 44.43 -38.02
C ALA A 16 -21.00 43.97 -36.86
N ALA A 17 -21.57 43.87 -35.66
CA ALA A 17 -20.93 43.18 -34.56
C ALA A 17 -20.84 41.69 -34.92
N GLY A 18 -19.69 41.26 -35.40
CA GLY A 18 -19.36 39.84 -35.51
C GLY A 18 -19.35 39.23 -34.11
N ALA A 19 -20.47 38.61 -33.72
CA ALA A 19 -20.54 37.79 -32.53
C ALA A 19 -19.67 36.55 -32.78
N PHE A 20 -18.39 36.63 -32.43
CA PHE A 20 -17.58 35.44 -32.22
C PHE A 20 -18.18 34.70 -31.02
N ALA A 21 -19.01 33.69 -31.31
CA ALA A 21 -19.39 32.71 -30.31
C ALA A 21 -18.10 32.04 -29.81
N GLN A 22 -17.60 32.48 -28.66
CA GLN A 22 -16.53 31.78 -27.94
C GLN A 22 -17.10 30.42 -27.53
N THR A 23 -16.91 29.42 -28.37
CA THR A 23 -17.18 28.04 -27.99
C THR A 23 -16.20 27.75 -26.86
N ALA A 24 -16.70 27.64 -25.62
CA ALA A 24 -15.86 27.30 -24.48
C ALA A 24 -15.07 26.03 -24.83
N ALA A 25 -13.75 26.07 -24.63
CA ALA A 25 -12.92 24.89 -24.87
C ALA A 25 -13.54 23.69 -24.13
N PRO A 26 -13.63 22.51 -24.77
CA PRO A 26 -14.24 21.34 -24.14
C PRO A 26 -13.56 21.08 -22.79
N PRO A 27 -14.32 20.71 -21.74
CA PRO A 27 -13.78 20.57 -20.40
C PRO A 27 -12.66 19.53 -20.40
N VAL A 28 -11.49 19.92 -19.88
CA VAL A 28 -10.32 19.04 -19.77
C VAL A 28 -10.70 17.83 -18.91
N ILE A 29 -10.55 16.64 -19.49
CA ILE A 29 -10.72 15.37 -18.78
C ILE A 29 -9.35 14.95 -18.26
N TYR A 30 -9.25 14.77 -16.94
CA TYR A 30 -8.07 14.27 -16.25
C TYR A 30 -8.14 12.76 -16.18
N SER A 31 -7.85 12.12 -17.32
CA SER A 31 -7.85 10.68 -17.49
C SER A 31 -6.86 10.32 -18.59
N ARG A 32 -6.05 9.28 -18.36
CA ARG A 32 -5.00 8.81 -19.29
C ARG A 32 -5.39 7.45 -19.84
N LEU A 33 -5.06 7.17 -21.10
CA LEU A 33 -5.29 5.84 -21.67
C LEU A 33 -4.35 4.81 -21.04
N ASN A 34 -3.07 5.15 -20.92
CA ASN A 34 -2.05 4.36 -20.23
C ASN A 34 -1.31 5.25 -19.22
N SER A 35 -1.12 4.74 -18.01
CA SER A 35 -0.31 5.37 -16.98
C SER A 35 0.73 4.40 -16.46
N PHE A 36 1.90 4.93 -16.16
CA PHE A 36 2.93 4.28 -15.36
C PHE A 36 3.13 5.09 -14.09
N GLY A 37 3.65 4.48 -13.04
CA GLY A 37 4.01 5.21 -11.84
C GLY A 37 4.97 4.45 -10.95
N PHE A 38 5.56 5.17 -10.01
CA PHE A 38 6.35 4.62 -8.92
C PHE A 38 5.65 4.92 -7.60
N PHE A 39 5.74 4.00 -6.65
CA PHE A 39 5.15 4.18 -5.33
C PHE A 39 6.09 3.72 -4.22
N GLY A 40 5.85 4.29 -3.05
CA GLY A 40 6.30 3.76 -1.78
C GLY A 40 5.09 3.60 -0.86
N GLU A 41 5.07 2.55 -0.06
CA GLU A 41 4.01 2.29 0.90
C GLU A 41 4.54 1.76 2.22
N TYR A 42 3.82 2.08 3.29
CA TYR A 42 4.24 1.77 4.64
C TYR A 42 3.06 1.40 5.52
N SER A 43 3.28 0.43 6.41
CA SER A 43 2.43 0.14 7.55
C SER A 43 3.26 0.01 8.81
N ASN A 44 2.86 0.72 9.87
CA ASN A 44 3.56 0.67 11.15
C ASN A 44 3.12 -0.50 12.05
N ASP A 45 2.05 -1.19 11.67
CA ASP A 45 1.46 -2.26 12.49
C ASP A 45 0.60 -3.22 11.64
N SER A 46 0.52 -4.47 12.09
CA SER A 46 -0.44 -5.46 11.63
C SER A 46 -1.33 -5.84 12.82
N SER A 47 -2.63 -5.97 12.58
CA SER A 47 -3.59 -6.36 13.61
C SER A 47 -4.63 -7.27 12.99
N HIS A 48 -5.45 -7.94 13.80
CA HIS A 48 -6.63 -8.64 13.28
C HIS A 48 -7.67 -7.64 12.73
N ILE A 49 -7.48 -7.19 11.50
CA ILE A 49 -8.40 -6.24 10.84
C ILE A 49 -9.61 -7.00 10.29
N LEU A 50 -9.39 -8.03 9.47
CA LEU A 50 -10.44 -8.76 8.76
C LEU A 50 -10.28 -10.28 8.81
N ILE A 51 -9.13 -10.81 8.40
CA ILE A 51 -8.90 -12.25 8.17
C ILE A 51 -7.60 -12.73 8.84
N GLY A 52 -6.56 -11.89 8.84
CA GLY A 52 -5.26 -12.22 9.38
C GLY A 52 -5.25 -12.29 10.91
N VAL A 53 -4.45 -13.20 11.44
CA VAL A 53 -4.23 -13.40 12.88
C VAL A 53 -2.81 -13.03 13.32
N ALA A 54 -1.91 -12.77 12.36
CA ALA A 54 -0.53 -12.41 12.62
C ALA A 54 -0.40 -10.90 12.87
N GLU A 55 -0.12 -10.53 14.11
CA GLU A 55 -0.12 -9.13 14.57
C GLU A 55 1.30 -8.57 14.80
N ASN A 56 1.39 -7.26 15.03
CA ASN A 56 2.61 -6.51 15.37
C ASN A 56 3.69 -6.49 14.27
N ARG A 57 3.33 -6.60 12.99
CA ARG A 57 4.26 -6.52 11.85
C ARG A 57 4.28 -5.16 11.20
N LYS A 58 5.45 -4.78 10.69
CA LYS A 58 5.59 -3.56 9.89
C LYS A 58 5.92 -3.93 8.46
N LEU A 59 5.39 -3.17 7.52
CA LEU A 59 5.65 -3.36 6.10
C LEU A 59 6.22 -2.06 5.51
N LEU A 60 7.20 -2.18 4.63
CA LEU A 60 7.73 -1.07 3.84
C LEU A 60 8.04 -1.58 2.44
N ASP A 61 7.28 -1.13 1.45
CA ASP A 61 7.39 -1.63 0.09
C ASP A 61 7.61 -0.48 -0.90
N PHE A 62 8.36 -0.78 -1.96
CA PHE A 62 8.59 0.12 -3.09
C PHE A 62 8.30 -0.61 -4.40
N GLY A 63 7.67 0.10 -5.33
CA GLY A 63 7.21 -0.55 -6.55
C GLY A 63 6.85 0.37 -7.69
N GLY A 64 6.44 -0.29 -8.77
CA GLY A 64 5.94 0.31 -10.00
C GLY A 64 4.51 -0.10 -10.27
N THR A 65 3.72 0.81 -10.82
CA THR A 65 2.33 0.56 -11.23
C THR A 65 2.15 0.81 -12.72
N TYR A 66 1.34 -0.01 -13.36
CA TYR A 66 0.80 0.22 -14.70
C TYR A 66 -0.73 0.24 -14.61
N SER A 67 -1.36 1.22 -15.26
CA SER A 67 -2.81 1.25 -15.40
C SER A 67 -3.24 1.56 -16.82
N ARG A 68 -4.32 0.91 -17.26
CA ARG A 68 -4.93 1.12 -18.57
C ARG A 68 -6.41 1.41 -18.42
N ARG A 69 -6.86 2.53 -18.98
CA ARG A 69 -8.28 2.87 -19.00
C ARG A 69 -9.07 1.88 -19.85
N VAL A 70 -10.16 1.39 -19.27
CA VAL A 70 -11.11 0.46 -19.91
C VAL A 70 -12.51 1.06 -20.02
N LEU A 71 -12.85 2.02 -19.15
CA LEU A 71 -14.14 2.69 -19.11
C LEU A 71 -13.95 4.18 -18.83
N LEU A 72 -14.68 5.04 -19.53
CA LEU A 72 -14.76 6.46 -19.21
C LEU A 72 -16.18 6.97 -19.38
N ASN A 73 -16.72 7.58 -18.34
CA ASN A 73 -17.98 8.33 -18.42
C ASN A 73 -17.89 9.63 -17.60
N ARG A 74 -19.03 10.34 -17.45
CA ARG A 74 -19.05 11.62 -16.74
C ARG A 74 -18.76 11.51 -15.23
N ILE A 75 -18.93 10.33 -14.63
CA ILE A 75 -18.84 10.06 -13.19
C ILE A 75 -17.52 9.37 -12.84
N VAL A 76 -17.08 8.41 -13.66
CA VAL A 76 -15.97 7.51 -13.34
C VAL A 76 -15.06 7.26 -14.55
N ASP A 77 -13.77 7.16 -14.27
CA ASP A 77 -12.72 6.60 -15.11
C ASP A 77 -12.27 5.27 -14.50
N GLY A 78 -12.66 4.17 -15.15
CA GLY A 78 -12.36 2.81 -14.73
C GLY A 78 -11.14 2.27 -15.48
N GLN A 79 -10.18 1.73 -14.74
CA GLN A 79 -8.89 1.29 -15.26
C GLN A 79 -8.56 -0.12 -14.76
N TYR A 80 -8.03 -0.95 -15.64
CA TYR A 80 -7.23 -2.11 -15.24
C TYR A 80 -5.92 -1.62 -14.63
N MET A 81 -5.41 -2.32 -13.62
CA MET A 81 -4.17 -1.97 -12.93
C MET A 81 -3.35 -3.21 -12.60
N ALA A 82 -2.02 -3.09 -12.69
CA ALA A 82 -1.08 -4.07 -12.21
C ALA A 82 0.05 -3.38 -11.43
N GLU A 83 0.56 -4.00 -10.38
CA GLU A 83 1.63 -3.47 -9.55
C GLU A 83 2.74 -4.51 -9.37
N LEU A 84 4.00 -4.07 -9.48
CA LEU A 84 5.20 -4.85 -9.23
C LEU A 84 5.94 -4.25 -8.04
N ARG A 85 6.31 -5.09 -7.08
CA ARG A 85 7.01 -4.73 -5.84
C ARG A 85 8.35 -5.49 -5.77
N PRO A 86 9.43 -4.97 -6.37
CA PRO A 86 10.74 -5.61 -6.29
C PRO A 86 11.37 -5.54 -4.89
N VAL A 87 10.90 -4.65 -4.03
CA VAL A 87 11.39 -4.51 -2.65
C VAL A 87 10.19 -4.45 -1.73
N MET A 88 10.02 -5.53 -0.95
CA MET A 88 9.10 -5.62 0.17
C MET A 88 9.89 -5.93 1.42
N LEU A 89 9.66 -5.18 2.49
CA LEU A 89 10.35 -5.37 3.77
C LEU A 89 9.33 -5.65 4.86
N GLU A 90 9.37 -6.85 5.41
CA GLU A 90 8.54 -7.24 6.54
C GLU A 90 9.35 -7.24 7.84
N SER A 91 8.84 -6.55 8.85
CA SER A 91 9.38 -6.58 10.20
C SER A 91 8.57 -7.52 11.10
N ASP A 92 9.10 -8.71 11.31
CA ASP A 92 8.54 -9.74 12.19
C ASP A 92 8.92 -9.46 13.67
N PRO A 93 7.98 -9.56 14.62
CA PRO A 93 8.32 -9.62 16.03
C PRO A 93 9.03 -10.95 16.34
N VAL A 94 10.15 -10.87 17.07
CA VAL A 94 10.87 -12.04 17.59
C VAL A 94 11.07 -11.89 19.08
N TYR A 95 11.18 -13.01 19.78
CA TYR A 95 11.68 -13.03 21.15
C TYR A 95 12.98 -13.81 21.23
N HIS A 96 13.93 -13.26 21.99
CA HIS A 96 15.19 -13.90 22.31
C HIS A 96 15.13 -14.40 23.75
N VAL A 97 15.41 -15.68 23.94
CA VAL A 97 15.48 -16.31 25.25
C VAL A 97 16.95 -16.53 25.59
N VAL A 98 17.37 -15.99 26.74
CA VAL A 98 18.67 -16.24 27.35
C VAL A 98 18.45 -17.12 28.56
N LEU A 99 18.88 -18.38 28.48
CA LEU A 99 18.83 -19.34 29.58
C LEU A 99 20.18 -19.33 30.29
N THR A 100 20.21 -18.96 31.57
CA THR A 100 21.41 -19.01 32.42
C THR A 100 21.24 -20.07 33.48
N SER A 101 21.90 -21.22 33.31
CA SER A 101 21.88 -22.32 34.27
C SER A 101 23.12 -22.21 35.18
N THR A 102 22.92 -22.23 36.49
CA THR A 102 23.99 -22.22 37.50
C THR A 102 23.91 -23.46 38.39
N LEU A 103 25.00 -24.23 38.43
CA LEU A 103 25.16 -25.44 39.24
C LEU A 103 26.40 -25.30 40.13
N PRO A 104 26.27 -25.39 41.46
CA PRO A 104 27.42 -25.46 42.35
C PRO A 104 28.22 -26.76 42.17
N PRO A 105 29.56 -26.72 42.28
CA PRO A 105 30.39 -25.55 42.52
C PRO A 105 30.88 -24.93 41.20
N GLY A 106 30.17 -23.92 40.68
CA GLY A 106 30.72 -22.96 39.71
C GLY A 106 30.51 -23.25 38.23
N PHE A 107 29.61 -24.15 37.85
CA PHE A 107 29.22 -24.30 36.45
C PHE A 107 28.13 -23.29 36.09
N SER A 108 28.37 -22.53 35.01
CA SER A 108 27.38 -21.66 34.39
C SER A 108 27.30 -21.93 32.90
N ALA A 109 26.10 -22.19 32.37
CA ALA A 109 25.85 -22.28 30.93
C ALA A 109 24.89 -21.18 30.49
N VAL A 110 25.11 -20.63 29.30
CA VAL A 110 24.24 -19.64 28.67
C VAL A 110 23.81 -20.13 27.30
N GLU A 111 22.52 -20.28 27.08
CA GLU A 111 21.93 -20.59 25.76
C GLU A 111 21.11 -19.41 25.25
N ASN A 112 21.28 -19.09 23.96
CA ASN A 112 20.59 -18.00 23.28
C ASN A 112 19.71 -18.58 22.17
N LEU A 113 18.39 -18.46 22.32
CA LEU A 113 17.39 -18.98 21.38
C LEU A 113 16.56 -17.83 20.81
N THR A 114 16.11 -17.94 19.56
CA THR A 114 15.28 -16.91 18.90
C THR A 114 14.07 -17.58 18.24
N TYR A 115 12.89 -17.03 18.50
CA TYR A 115 11.63 -17.56 17.98
C TYR A 115 10.78 -16.43 17.38
N GLY A 116 10.10 -16.70 16.25
CA GLY A 116 9.24 -15.75 15.55
C GLY A 116 7.77 -15.90 15.94
N GLN A 117 7.35 -15.28 17.04
CA GLN A 117 5.95 -15.16 17.47
C GLN A 117 5.76 -13.89 18.33
N HIS A 118 4.55 -13.69 18.87
CA HIS A 118 4.28 -12.59 19.79
C HIS A 118 5.24 -12.63 20.99
N CYS A 119 5.98 -11.56 21.20
CA CYS A 119 6.88 -11.42 22.34
C CYS A 119 6.23 -10.62 23.48
N ALA A 120 6.42 -11.10 24.72
CA ALA A 120 6.27 -10.32 25.95
C ALA A 120 7.57 -10.44 26.77
N PRO A 121 8.26 -9.33 27.08
CA PRO A 121 9.52 -9.40 27.80
C PRO A 121 9.30 -9.82 29.24
N GLY A 122 10.22 -10.61 29.79
CA GLY A 122 10.11 -11.14 31.14
C GLY A 122 11.40 -11.79 31.61
N SER A 123 11.53 -11.98 32.92
CA SER A 123 12.60 -12.79 33.48
C SER A 123 12.04 -13.69 34.56
N PHE A 124 12.29 -14.98 34.41
CA PHE A 124 11.81 -16.03 35.31
C PHE A 124 13.03 -16.72 35.91
N THR A 125 12.98 -17.02 37.20
CA THR A 125 14.04 -17.78 37.86
C THR A 125 13.41 -19.02 38.48
N PHE A 126 13.93 -20.16 38.08
CA PHE A 126 13.57 -21.48 38.56
C PHE A 126 14.74 -21.98 39.39
N SER A 127 14.46 -22.47 40.58
CA SER A 127 15.47 -23.12 41.41
C SER A 127 14.97 -24.49 41.83
N GLY A 128 15.89 -25.46 41.85
CA GLY A 128 15.55 -26.84 42.10
C GLY A 128 16.74 -27.64 42.56
N THR A 129 16.58 -28.95 42.59
CA THR A 129 17.66 -29.88 42.94
C THR A 129 17.69 -30.98 41.88
N SER A 130 18.84 -31.17 41.24
CA SER A 130 19.06 -32.23 40.26
C SER A 130 20.13 -33.17 40.81
N GLN A 131 19.79 -34.45 40.98
CA GLN A 131 20.68 -35.46 41.58
C GLN A 131 21.34 -35.02 42.91
N GLY A 132 20.59 -34.31 43.76
CA GLY A 132 21.09 -33.84 45.07
C GLY A 132 21.91 -32.55 45.03
N THR A 133 22.18 -31.97 43.85
CA THR A 133 22.87 -30.69 43.70
C THR A 133 21.84 -29.57 43.43
N PRO A 134 21.84 -28.47 44.18
CA PRO A 134 20.94 -27.35 43.90
C PRO A 134 21.30 -26.74 42.54
N TYR A 135 20.31 -26.35 41.75
CA TYR A 135 20.53 -25.60 40.53
C TYR A 135 19.62 -24.37 40.52
N SER A 136 20.06 -23.32 39.83
CA SER A 136 19.26 -22.13 39.55
C SER A 136 19.33 -21.83 38.06
N GLU A 137 18.18 -21.77 37.42
CA GLU A 137 17.99 -21.42 36.02
C GLU A 137 17.27 -20.09 35.92
N THR A 138 17.89 -19.11 35.27
CA THR A 138 17.25 -17.84 34.96
C THR A 138 16.97 -17.80 33.47
N GLU A 139 15.69 -17.71 33.11
CA GLU A 139 15.23 -17.48 31.76
C GLU A 139 14.95 -15.98 31.58
N THR A 140 15.61 -15.33 30.65
CA THR A 140 15.38 -13.93 30.30
C THR A 140 14.86 -13.83 28.87
N ILE A 141 13.64 -13.33 28.71
CA ILE A 141 12.98 -13.11 27.43
C ILE A 141 13.11 -11.64 27.06
N THR A 142 13.71 -11.36 25.91
CA THR A 142 13.82 -10.00 25.35
C THR A 142 13.13 -9.94 23.99
N CYS A 143 12.47 -8.82 23.70
CA CYS A 143 11.77 -8.64 22.43
C CYS A 143 12.68 -7.95 21.41
N GLY A 144 12.70 -8.50 20.21
CA GLY A 144 13.39 -7.95 19.06
C GLY A 144 12.48 -7.91 17.83
N ARG A 145 13.08 -7.52 16.71
CA ARG A 145 12.45 -7.61 15.39
C ARG A 145 13.47 -8.12 14.39
N ARG A 146 13.03 -8.95 13.45
CA ARG A 146 13.81 -9.31 12.25
C ARG A 146 13.20 -8.64 11.02
N TRP A 147 14.02 -8.30 10.05
CA TRP A 147 13.56 -7.78 8.76
C TRP A 147 13.78 -8.82 7.68
N ILE A 148 12.71 -9.12 6.94
CA ILE A 148 12.67 -10.12 5.88
C ILE A 148 12.46 -9.38 4.57
N PHE A 149 13.25 -9.76 3.57
CA PHE A 149 13.13 -9.21 2.23
C PHE A 149 12.17 -10.05 1.41
N GLY A 150 11.42 -9.40 0.54
CA GLY A 150 10.57 -10.07 -0.42
C GLY A 150 10.35 -9.27 -1.70
N GLU A 151 9.71 -9.93 -2.64
CA GLU A 151 9.24 -9.37 -3.89
C GLU A 151 7.81 -9.83 -4.17
N GLY A 152 7.04 -9.03 -4.89
CA GLY A 152 5.64 -9.33 -5.15
C GLY A 152 5.13 -8.77 -6.47
N PHE A 153 4.08 -9.40 -6.98
CA PHE A 153 3.41 -8.99 -8.19
C PHE A 153 1.89 -9.14 -8.04
N SER A 154 1.18 -8.05 -8.33
CA SER A 154 -0.27 -7.97 -8.31
C SER A 154 -0.79 -7.71 -9.72
N PRO A 155 -1.00 -8.76 -10.55
CA PRO A 155 -1.47 -8.61 -11.93
C PRO A 155 -2.96 -8.29 -12.04
N LEU A 156 -3.75 -8.54 -11.00
CA LEU A 156 -5.20 -8.47 -11.06
C LEU A 156 -5.68 -7.27 -10.25
N GLY A 157 -5.68 -6.09 -10.86
CA GLY A 157 -6.14 -4.89 -10.20
C GLY A 157 -7.15 -4.07 -11.01
N PHE A 158 -7.96 -3.32 -10.28
CA PHE A 158 -8.88 -2.34 -10.82
C PHE A 158 -8.77 -1.04 -10.04
N LYS A 159 -8.87 0.08 -10.77
CA LYS A 159 -8.84 1.42 -10.21
C LYS A 159 -10.01 2.22 -10.77
N TRP A 160 -10.70 2.92 -9.88
CA TRP A 160 -11.82 3.80 -10.22
C TRP A 160 -11.54 5.21 -9.74
N ASN A 161 -11.36 6.10 -10.70
CA ASN A 161 -11.17 7.53 -10.47
C ASN A 161 -12.53 8.23 -10.65
N PHE A 162 -13.06 8.81 -9.57
CA PHE A 162 -14.33 9.53 -9.61
C PHE A 162 -14.14 11.00 -10.00
N ARG A 163 -15.16 11.57 -10.64
CA ARG A 163 -15.18 12.98 -11.10
C ARG A 163 -14.02 13.29 -12.08
N PRO A 164 -13.92 12.60 -13.22
CA PRO A 164 -12.77 12.70 -14.13
C PRO A 164 -12.54 14.09 -14.77
N ARG A 165 -13.48 15.03 -14.62
CA ARG A 165 -13.32 16.44 -15.04
C ARG A 165 -12.63 17.33 -14.02
N HIS A 166 -12.37 16.82 -12.81
CA HIS A 166 -11.73 17.56 -11.74
C HIS A 166 -10.28 17.09 -11.55
N ARG A 167 -9.41 18.01 -11.10
CA ARG A 167 -8.01 17.71 -10.79
C ARG A 167 -7.84 16.84 -9.56
N ILE A 168 -8.78 16.91 -8.62
CA ILE A 168 -8.77 16.09 -7.41
C ILE A 168 -9.87 15.06 -7.58
N GLN A 169 -9.45 13.80 -7.64
CA GLN A 169 -10.34 12.69 -7.91
C GLN A 169 -10.29 11.73 -6.73
N PRO A 170 -11.42 11.47 -6.05
CA PRO A 170 -11.50 10.32 -5.18
C PRO A 170 -11.15 9.07 -5.99
N VAL A 171 -10.36 8.18 -5.40
CA VAL A 171 -9.98 6.92 -6.03
C VAL A 171 -10.34 5.75 -5.12
N PHE A 172 -10.77 4.66 -5.74
CA PHE A 172 -10.88 3.35 -5.11
C PHE A 172 -10.06 2.36 -5.93
N THR A 173 -9.41 1.44 -5.26
CA THR A 173 -8.48 0.48 -5.87
C THR A 173 -8.67 -0.89 -5.24
N THR A 174 -8.60 -1.94 -6.06
CA THR A 174 -8.51 -3.33 -5.61
C THR A 174 -7.36 -4.02 -6.33
N LEU A 175 -6.62 -4.90 -5.66
CA LEU A 175 -5.59 -5.75 -6.27
C LEU A 175 -5.63 -7.16 -5.69
N ALA A 176 -5.19 -8.12 -6.49
CA ALA A 176 -4.83 -9.46 -6.04
C ALA A 176 -3.51 -9.89 -6.71
N GLY A 177 -2.71 -10.64 -5.98
CA GLY A 177 -1.36 -10.99 -6.38
C GLY A 177 -0.73 -12.10 -5.55
N TYR A 178 0.59 -12.15 -5.61
CA TYR A 178 1.42 -13.04 -4.82
C TYR A 178 2.74 -12.35 -4.45
N MET A 179 3.43 -12.92 -3.47
CA MET A 179 4.76 -12.51 -3.06
C MET A 179 5.63 -13.71 -2.67
N PHE A 180 6.93 -13.48 -2.75
CA PHE A 180 7.99 -14.39 -2.30
C PHE A 180 8.87 -13.66 -1.28
N THR A 181 9.28 -14.35 -0.23
CA THR A 181 10.19 -13.83 0.79
C THR A 181 11.46 -14.66 0.90
N THR A 182 12.51 -14.07 1.47
CA THR A 182 13.78 -14.78 1.72
C THR A 182 13.68 -15.77 2.88
N GLU A 183 12.72 -15.58 3.78
CA GLU A 183 12.43 -16.46 4.91
C GLU A 183 10.92 -16.71 5.03
N PRO A 184 10.48 -17.81 5.66
CA PRO A 184 9.06 -18.05 5.88
C PRO A 184 8.42 -16.96 6.74
N ILE A 185 7.25 -16.49 6.29
CA ILE A 185 6.45 -15.45 6.95
C ILE A 185 5.00 -15.91 7.09
N PRO A 186 4.30 -15.56 8.18
CA PRO A 186 4.84 -14.83 9.35
C PRO A 186 5.52 -15.73 10.40
N VAL A 187 5.48 -17.05 10.23
CA VAL A 187 6.14 -18.04 11.10
C VAL A 187 6.90 -19.06 10.28
N SER A 188 7.84 -19.79 10.90
CA SER A 188 8.69 -20.77 10.19
C SER A 188 7.91 -21.87 9.45
N THR A 189 6.69 -22.18 9.90
CA THR A 189 5.80 -23.19 9.31
C THR A 189 4.84 -22.63 8.26
N ALA A 190 4.90 -21.34 7.92
CA ALA A 190 3.99 -20.70 6.96
C ALA A 190 4.55 -20.62 5.53
N GLY A 191 5.81 -21.00 5.32
CA GLY A 191 6.45 -20.94 4.00
C GLY A 191 6.75 -19.51 3.53
N SER A 192 7.50 -19.41 2.43
CA SER A 192 7.98 -18.13 1.87
C SER A 192 7.17 -17.62 0.68
N TRP A 193 6.14 -18.35 0.27
CA TRP A 193 5.26 -17.94 -0.82
C TRP A 193 3.86 -17.67 -0.28
N ASN A 194 3.31 -16.51 -0.63
CA ASN A 194 2.01 -16.06 -0.14
C ASN A 194 1.22 -15.38 -1.26
N PHE A 195 -0.10 -15.52 -1.21
CA PHE A 195 -1.04 -14.70 -1.94
C PHE A 195 -1.22 -13.35 -1.26
N THR A 196 -1.52 -12.32 -2.07
CA THR A 196 -1.84 -10.98 -1.59
C THR A 196 -3.20 -10.53 -2.09
N PHE A 197 -3.94 -9.82 -1.23
CA PHE A 197 -5.19 -9.15 -1.60
C PHE A 197 -5.21 -7.75 -1.00
N GLU A 198 -5.56 -6.77 -1.81
CA GLU A 198 -5.60 -5.37 -1.40
C GLU A 198 -6.89 -4.70 -1.85
N PHE A 199 -7.40 -3.81 -1.02
CA PHE A 199 -8.36 -2.81 -1.47
C PHE A 199 -8.23 -1.54 -0.65
N GLY A 200 -8.52 -0.40 -1.25
CA GLY A 200 -8.34 0.87 -0.57
C GLY A 200 -8.93 2.04 -1.31
N ALA A 201 -8.88 3.19 -0.65
CA ALA A 201 -9.39 4.43 -1.17
C ALA A 201 -8.42 5.58 -0.90
N GLY A 202 -8.57 6.67 -1.64
CA GLY A 202 -7.74 7.84 -1.48
C GLY A 202 -8.08 8.95 -2.46
N PHE A 203 -7.09 9.74 -2.82
CA PHE A 203 -7.22 10.82 -3.78
C PHE A 203 -6.08 10.83 -4.79
N GLU A 204 -6.40 11.09 -6.04
CA GLU A 204 -5.44 11.39 -7.10
C GLU A 204 -5.52 12.88 -7.48
N PHE A 205 -4.40 13.57 -7.33
CA PHE A 205 -4.20 14.98 -7.66
C PHE A 205 -3.47 15.13 -9.00
N TYR A 206 -4.17 15.58 -10.02
CA TYR A 206 -3.62 15.86 -11.35
C TYR A 206 -2.99 17.24 -11.41
N ARG A 207 -1.66 17.27 -11.57
CA ARG A 207 -0.91 18.51 -11.84
C ARG A 207 -1.07 18.96 -13.29
N SER A 208 -1.31 18.00 -14.19
CA SER A 208 -1.55 18.19 -15.62
C SER A 208 -2.31 16.98 -16.16
N ALA A 209 -2.73 17.01 -17.42
CA ALA A 209 -3.37 15.85 -18.07
C ALA A 209 -2.48 14.60 -18.12
N THR A 210 -1.14 14.76 -18.01
CA THR A 210 -0.18 13.66 -18.17
C THR A 210 0.53 13.26 -16.87
N ARG A 211 0.32 13.98 -15.75
CA ARG A 211 1.05 13.77 -14.49
C ARG A 211 0.17 14.01 -13.26
N SER A 212 0.26 13.12 -12.28
CA SER A 212 -0.49 13.19 -11.03
C SER A 212 0.30 12.62 -9.84
N ILE A 213 -0.17 12.94 -8.64
CA ILE A 213 0.25 12.31 -7.38
C ILE A 213 -0.99 11.66 -6.78
N ARG A 214 -0.88 10.42 -6.33
CA ARG A 214 -1.98 9.68 -5.71
C ARG A 214 -1.56 9.29 -4.30
N ALA A 215 -2.45 9.46 -3.34
CA ALA A 215 -2.27 9.01 -1.96
C ALA A 215 -3.47 8.14 -1.58
N GLU A 216 -3.21 6.95 -1.05
CA GLU A 216 -4.20 5.92 -0.74
C GLU A 216 -3.94 5.31 0.62
N TYR A 217 -5.02 4.91 1.30
CA TYR A 217 -4.98 3.99 2.42
C TYR A 217 -5.62 2.67 1.97
N ARG A 218 -4.86 1.58 2.07
CA ARG A 218 -5.23 0.26 1.56
C ARG A 218 -5.19 -0.75 2.68
N PHE A 219 -6.21 -1.58 2.76
CA PHE A 219 -6.10 -2.87 3.42
C PHE A 219 -5.23 -3.78 2.55
N HIS A 220 -4.30 -4.50 3.18
CA HIS A 220 -3.41 -5.47 2.55
C HIS A 220 -3.42 -6.76 3.37
N HIS A 221 -3.82 -7.86 2.74
CA HIS A 221 -3.84 -9.19 3.33
C HIS A 221 -2.78 -10.07 2.65
N ILE A 222 -2.02 -10.80 3.45
CA ILE A 222 -1.01 -11.77 3.01
C ILE A 222 -1.36 -13.13 3.64
N SER A 223 -1.44 -14.18 2.83
CA SER A 223 -1.63 -15.55 3.34
C SER A 223 -1.18 -16.61 2.35
N ASN A 224 -0.80 -17.79 2.83
CA ASN A 224 -0.40 -18.91 1.98
C ASN A 224 -1.58 -19.79 1.55
N ALA A 225 -2.81 -19.46 1.96
CA ALA A 225 -4.02 -20.24 1.69
C ALA A 225 -3.91 -21.74 2.04
N TYR A 226 -3.21 -22.08 3.12
CA TYR A 226 -2.95 -23.44 3.59
C TYR A 226 -2.11 -24.30 2.64
N THR A 227 -1.24 -23.66 1.86
CA THR A 227 -0.23 -24.37 1.04
C THR A 227 1.02 -24.79 1.84
N ALA A 228 1.11 -24.41 3.11
CA ALA A 228 2.13 -24.82 4.07
C ALA A 228 1.47 -25.33 5.38
N ASP A 229 2.30 -25.80 6.33
CA ASP A 229 1.85 -26.44 7.58
C ASP A 229 0.97 -25.54 8.46
N SER A 230 1.12 -24.22 8.34
CA SER A 230 0.32 -23.23 9.07
C SER A 230 -0.04 -22.06 8.16
N ASN A 231 -1.21 -21.43 8.35
CA ASN A 231 -1.62 -20.22 7.62
C ASN A 231 -2.03 -19.07 8.56
N PRO A 232 -1.12 -18.55 9.39
CA PRO A 232 -1.38 -17.31 10.12
C PRO A 232 -1.32 -16.15 9.12
N GLY A 233 -2.46 -15.69 8.59
CA GLY A 233 -2.48 -14.55 7.67
C GLY A 233 -2.07 -13.24 8.34
N ILE A 234 -1.51 -12.30 7.56
CA ILE A 234 -1.12 -10.95 8.00
C ILE A 234 -2.11 -9.94 7.41
N ASP A 235 -2.62 -9.03 8.23
CA ASP A 235 -3.48 -7.92 7.82
C ASP A 235 -2.83 -6.58 8.17
N ASN A 236 -2.69 -5.70 7.18
CA ASN A 236 -2.10 -4.38 7.35
C ASN A 236 -2.96 -3.26 6.75
N GLY A 237 -2.93 -2.11 7.42
CA GLY A 237 -3.31 -0.83 6.83
C GLY A 237 -2.09 -0.16 6.21
N MET A 238 -2.00 -0.15 4.89
CA MET A 238 -0.91 0.43 4.11
C MET A 238 -1.26 1.86 3.69
N PHE A 239 -0.37 2.81 3.99
CA PHE A 239 -0.43 4.14 3.37
C PHE A 239 0.50 4.14 2.15
N GLN A 240 -0.06 4.36 0.95
CA GLN A 240 0.68 4.38 -0.31
C GLN A 240 0.68 5.79 -0.90
N VAL A 241 1.84 6.22 -1.41
CA VAL A 241 1.98 7.41 -2.26
C VAL A 241 2.54 7.00 -3.62
N THR A 242 1.84 7.35 -4.69
CA THR A 242 2.24 7.10 -6.07
C THR A 242 2.49 8.41 -6.83
N TYR A 243 3.59 8.48 -7.57
CA TYR A 243 3.75 9.45 -8.65
C TYR A 243 3.43 8.78 -9.99
N ALA A 244 2.44 9.29 -10.72
CA ALA A 244 1.96 8.69 -11.96
C ALA A 244 2.11 9.64 -13.16
N PHE A 245 2.46 9.06 -14.31
CA PHE A 245 2.65 9.76 -15.57
C PHE A 245 2.21 8.90 -16.77
N GLY A 246 1.79 9.55 -17.86
CA GLY A 246 1.35 8.82 -19.05
C GLY A 246 0.49 9.65 -20.00
N ARG A 247 -0.14 8.96 -20.96
CA ARG A 247 -1.03 9.54 -21.97
C ARG A 247 -2.25 8.65 -22.15
#